data_AF-A0A1T1GKR0-F1
#
_entry.id   AF-A0A1T1GKR0-F1
#
_cell.length_a   1.000
_cell.length_b   1.000
_cell.length_c   1.000
_cell.angle_alpha   90.00
_cell.angle_beta   90.00
_cell.angle_gamma   90.00
#
_symmetry.space_group_name_H-M   'P 1'
#
loop_
_entity.id
_entity.type
_entity.pdbx_description
1 polymer ?
#
loop_
_entity_poly.entity_id
_entity_poly.type
_entity_poly.pdbx_seq_one_letter_code
_entity_poly.pdbx_strand_id
1 'polypeptide(L)'
;VLGGDGQVSLGNTVMKGNARKVRRLYRNQVIAGFAGGTADAFTLFERFEAQLEKHQGQLVRAAVEMAKDWRTDRALRRLEAMLVVADKTASLVISGTGDVVEPEHGVVAIGSGGNYALAAARALHENTDMSAKE
;
A
#
# COMPACT_ATOMS: atom_id res chain seq x y z
N VAL A 1 1.40 -5.96 -10.48
CA VAL A 1 2.71 -5.46 -9.97
C VAL A 1 2.44 -4.22 -9.11
N LEU A 2 3.43 -3.69 -8.39
CA LEU A 2 3.28 -2.43 -7.66
C LEU A 2 4.50 -1.54 -7.91
N GLY A 3 4.26 -0.34 -8.40
CA GLY A 3 5.26 0.70 -8.61
C GLY A 3 5.26 1.72 -7.47
N GLY A 4 6.39 2.40 -7.29
CA GLY A 4 6.50 3.49 -6.34
C GLY A 4 7.70 4.37 -6.69
N ASP A 5 7.52 5.68 -6.57
CA ASP A 5 8.60 6.64 -6.74
C ASP A 5 9.54 6.64 -5.52
N GLY A 6 10.70 7.28 -5.67
CA GLY A 6 11.70 7.38 -4.62
C GLY A 6 11.74 8.71 -3.87
N GLN A 7 10.88 9.67 -4.19
CA GLN A 7 10.92 11.01 -3.60
C GLN A 7 10.43 10.99 -2.16
N VAL A 8 11.20 11.59 -1.27
CA VAL A 8 10.83 11.92 0.10
C VAL A 8 10.91 13.43 0.24
N SER A 9 9.81 14.04 0.67
CA SER A 9 9.73 15.48 0.89
C SER A 9 9.48 15.77 2.37
N LEU A 10 10.07 16.84 2.89
CA LEU A 10 9.74 17.42 4.19
C LEU A 10 9.13 18.81 3.94
N GLY A 11 7.82 18.94 4.15
CA GLY A 11 7.09 20.11 3.66
C GLY A 11 7.25 20.24 2.15
N ASN A 12 7.69 21.42 1.70
CA ASN A 12 7.87 21.71 0.27
C ASN A 12 9.26 21.36 -0.27
N THR A 13 10.14 20.78 0.56
CA THR A 13 11.54 20.51 0.19
C THR A 13 11.75 19.03 -0.10
N VAL A 14 12.37 18.71 -1.24
CA VAL A 14 12.80 17.35 -1.57
C VAL A 14 14.06 17.00 -0.77
N MET A 15 14.00 15.93 0.01
CA MET A 15 15.09 15.46 0.86
C MET A 15 15.92 14.35 0.21
N LYS A 16 15.27 13.46 -0.54
CA LYS A 16 15.91 12.30 -1.17
C LYS A 16 15.06 11.76 -2.32
N GLY A 17 15.69 11.13 -3.31
CA GLY A 17 15.01 10.57 -4.50
C GLY A 17 15.09 9.05 -4.68
N ASN A 18 15.68 8.29 -3.76
CA ASN A 18 15.90 6.85 -3.91
C ASN A 18 15.27 6.00 -2.79
N ALA A 19 14.18 6.48 -2.19
CA ALA A 19 13.43 5.67 -1.23
C ALA A 19 12.82 4.43 -1.92
N ARG A 20 12.77 3.32 -1.20
CA ARG A 20 12.08 2.10 -1.64
C ARG A 20 10.79 1.98 -0.83
N LYS A 21 9.67 2.40 -1.42
CA LYS A 21 8.35 2.42 -0.77
C LYS A 21 7.54 1.15 -0.99
N VAL A 22 8.04 0.25 -1.85
CA VAL A 22 7.43 -1.05 -2.15
C VAL A 22 8.31 -2.15 -1.57
N ARG A 23 7.69 -3.07 -0.84
CA ARG A 23 8.34 -4.21 -0.20
C ARG A 23 7.58 -5.49 -0.52
N ARG A 24 8.30 -6.60 -0.61
CA ARG A 24 7.72 -7.94 -0.67
C ARG A 24 7.63 -8.52 0.75
N LEU A 25 6.48 -9.11 1.04
CA LEU A 25 6.05 -9.65 2.31
C LEU A 25 5.63 -11.12 2.12
N TYR A 26 5.49 -11.84 3.24
CA TYR A 26 5.03 -13.22 3.32
C TYR A 26 5.66 -14.12 2.25
N ARG A 27 6.95 -14.43 2.44
CA ARG A 27 7.74 -15.30 1.53
C ARG A 27 7.69 -14.82 0.07
N ASN A 28 7.69 -13.50 -0.12
CA ASN A 28 7.60 -12.81 -1.41
C ASN A 28 6.28 -12.99 -2.18
N GLN A 29 5.25 -13.53 -1.55
CA GLN A 29 3.95 -13.79 -2.18
C GLN A 29 3.03 -12.56 -2.15
N VAL A 30 3.26 -11.65 -1.20
CA VAL A 30 2.50 -10.40 -1.07
C VAL A 30 3.41 -9.22 -1.41
N ILE A 31 2.90 -8.27 -2.18
CA ILE A 31 3.53 -6.97 -2.43
C ILE A 31 2.79 -5.93 -1.61
N ALA A 32 3.54 -5.10 -0.90
CA ALA A 32 3.01 -4.02 -0.08
C ALA A 32 3.69 -2.71 -0.43
N GLY A 33 2.91 -1.63 -0.50
CA GLY A 33 3.37 -0.28 -0.74
C GLY A 33 2.77 0.68 0.27
N PHE A 34 3.50 1.73 0.60
CA PHE A 34 3.10 2.64 1.66
C PHE A 34 3.29 4.10 1.22
N ALA A 35 2.37 4.96 1.65
CA ALA A 35 2.49 6.41 1.49
C ALA A 35 2.38 7.10 2.87
N GLY A 36 3.46 7.77 3.28
CA GLY A 36 3.58 8.45 4.57
C GLY A 36 5.05 8.55 5.03
N GLY A 37 5.28 8.68 6.34
CA GLY A 37 6.61 8.72 6.93
C GLY A 37 7.34 7.37 6.88
N THR A 38 8.66 7.38 6.61
CA THR A 38 9.46 6.14 6.48
C THR A 38 9.41 5.25 7.73
N ALA A 39 9.37 5.85 8.94
CA ALA A 39 9.31 5.10 10.19
C ALA A 39 7.99 4.34 10.35
N ASP A 40 6.88 4.96 9.94
CA ASP A 40 5.55 4.37 9.96
C ASP A 40 5.47 3.20 8.98
N ALA A 41 6.10 3.33 7.81
CA ALA A 41 6.16 2.28 6.79
C ALA A 41 6.72 0.96 7.36
N PHE A 42 7.86 1.03 8.06
CA PHE A 42 8.49 -0.16 8.66
C PHE A 42 7.56 -0.81 9.69
N THR A 43 6.97 -0.01 10.57
CA THR A 43 6.06 -0.50 11.61
C THR A 43 4.84 -1.19 11.02
N LEU A 44 4.22 -0.61 9.99
CA LEU A 44 3.04 -1.19 9.35
C LEU A 44 3.38 -2.46 8.55
N PHE A 45 4.53 -2.51 7.88
CA PHE A 45 4.97 -3.72 7.20
C PHE A 45 5.23 -4.87 8.17
N GLU A 46 5.89 -4.63 9.30
CA GLU A 46 6.14 -5.66 10.31
C GLU A 46 4.84 -6.19 10.93
N ARG A 47 3.90 -5.28 11.25
CA ARG A 47 2.57 -5.68 11.76
C ARG A 47 1.77 -6.45 10.73
N PHE A 48 1.81 -6.03 9.47
CA PHE A 48 1.10 -6.73 8.42
C PHE A 48 1.72 -8.11 8.11
N GLU A 49 3.04 -8.24 8.13
CA GLU A 49 3.73 -9.54 8.03
C GLU A 49 3.27 -10.50 9.15
N ALA A 50 3.17 -10.01 10.39
CA ALA A 50 2.68 -10.80 11.51
C ALA A 50 1.22 -11.25 11.31
N GLN A 51 0.37 -10.39 10.76
CA GLN A 51 -1.01 -10.76 10.41
C GLN A 51 -1.06 -11.81 9.29
N LEU A 52 -0.22 -11.68 8.27
CA LEU A 52 -0.11 -12.69 7.21
C LEU A 52 0.32 -14.04 7.76
N GLU A 53 1.36 -14.11 8.60
CA GLU A 53 1.80 -15.38 9.21
C GLU A 53 0.70 -16.00 10.10
N LYS A 54 0.05 -15.18 10.95
CA LYS A 54 -1.05 -15.64 11.82
C LYS A 54 -2.23 -16.20 11.04
N HIS A 55 -2.50 -15.63 9.85
CA HIS A 55 -3.62 -16.01 9.00
C HIS A 55 -3.21 -16.84 7.78
N GLN A 56 -2.02 -17.45 7.82
CA GLN A 56 -1.53 -18.38 6.80
C GLN A 56 -1.57 -17.79 5.37
N GLY A 57 -1.30 -16.49 5.25
CA GLY A 57 -1.26 -15.78 3.98
C GLY A 57 -2.62 -15.37 3.42
N GLN A 58 -3.72 -15.53 4.16
CA GLN A 58 -5.04 -15.07 3.70
C GLN A 58 -5.09 -13.53 3.67
N LEU A 59 -4.82 -12.94 2.50
CA LEU A 59 -4.63 -11.49 2.33
C LEU A 59 -5.78 -10.66 2.88
N VAL A 60 -7.02 -10.95 2.46
CA VAL A 60 -8.23 -10.20 2.88
C VAL A 60 -8.42 -10.29 4.40
N ARG A 61 -8.21 -11.48 4.98
CA ARG A 61 -8.35 -11.68 6.41
C ARG A 61 -7.29 -10.93 7.20
N ALA A 62 -6.03 -11.01 6.77
CA ALA A 62 -4.92 -10.27 7.37
C ALA A 62 -5.13 -8.76 7.26
N ALA A 63 -5.68 -8.28 6.15
CA ALA A 63 -6.01 -6.86 5.94
C ALA A 63 -7.07 -6.36 6.92
N VAL A 64 -8.14 -7.13 7.11
CA VAL A 64 -9.21 -6.80 8.07
C VAL A 64 -8.69 -6.78 9.51
N GLU A 65 -7.87 -7.76 9.91
CA GLU A 65 -7.30 -7.77 11.26
C GLU A 65 -6.28 -6.64 11.46
N MET A 66 -5.46 -6.34 10.45
CA MET A 66 -4.56 -5.18 10.47
C MET A 66 -5.33 -3.87 10.62
N ALA A 67 -6.44 -3.70 9.89
CA ALA A 67 -7.26 -2.49 9.99
C ALA A 67 -7.85 -2.30 11.39
N LYS A 68 -8.28 -3.40 12.04
CA LYS A 68 -8.75 -3.37 13.45
C LYS A 68 -7.62 -2.98 14.41
N ASP A 69 -6.45 -3.59 14.27
CA ASP A 69 -5.27 -3.28 15.09
C ASP A 69 -4.84 -1.82 14.92
N TRP A 70 -4.78 -1.34 13.67
CA TRP A 70 -4.40 0.03 13.34
C TRP A 70 -5.37 1.04 13.96
N ARG A 71 -6.68 0.81 13.83
CA ARG A 71 -7.72 1.70 14.38
C ARG A 71 -7.69 1.77 15.91
N THR A 72 -7.37 0.66 16.57
CA THR A 72 -7.39 0.55 18.04
C THR A 72 -6.10 1.05 18.69
N ASP A 73 -4.97 0.95 18.00
CA ASP A 73 -3.69 1.44 18.48
C ASP A 73 -3.66 2.99 18.51
N ARG A 74 -3.43 3.55 19.70
CA ARG A 74 -3.45 5.00 19.96
C ARG A 74 -2.41 5.76 19.15
N ALA A 75 -1.25 5.15 18.88
CA ALA A 75 -0.18 5.77 18.11
C ALA A 75 -0.49 5.67 16.61
N LEU A 76 -0.86 4.48 16.13
CA LEU A 76 -1.05 4.23 14.70
C LEU A 76 -2.26 4.96 14.12
N ARG A 77 -3.37 5.09 14.84
CA ARG A 77 -4.60 5.73 14.32
C ARG A 77 -4.45 7.20 13.95
N ARG A 78 -3.36 7.86 14.37
CA ARG A 78 -3.07 9.26 14.05
C ARG A 78 -2.23 9.42 12.79
N LEU A 79 -1.77 8.32 12.21
CA LEU A 79 -1.02 8.33 10.98
C LEU A 79 -1.96 8.71 9.84
N GLU A 80 -1.58 9.71 9.04
CA GLU A 80 -2.26 10.07 7.79
C GLU A 80 -1.87 9.13 6.64
N ALA A 81 -1.36 7.96 6.99
CA ALA A 81 -0.73 7.06 6.05
C ALA A 81 -1.70 6.01 5.50
N MET A 82 -1.43 5.55 4.29
CA MET A 82 -2.18 4.48 3.63
C MET A 82 -1.24 3.34 3.24
N LEU A 83 -1.75 2.11 3.32
CA LEU A 83 -1.05 0.90 2.95
C LEU A 83 -1.80 0.23 1.80
N VAL A 84 -1.11 -0.05 0.69
CA VAL A 84 -1.61 -0.89 -0.41
C VAL A 84 -0.97 -2.26 -0.26
N VAL A 85 -1.76 -3.33 -0.34
CA VAL A 85 -1.30 -4.71 -0.28
C VAL A 85 -1.95 -5.51 -1.39
N ALA A 86 -1.20 -6.39 -2.05
CA ALA A 86 -1.74 -7.23 -3.10
C ALA A 86 -1.03 -8.58 -3.18
N ASP A 87 -1.77 -9.60 -3.59
CA ASP A 87 -1.26 -10.92 -3.92
C ASP A 87 -1.79 -11.35 -5.30
N LYS A 88 -1.82 -12.65 -5.59
CA LYS A 88 -2.33 -13.17 -6.87
C LYS A 88 -3.86 -13.12 -6.99
N THR A 89 -4.57 -12.85 -5.89
CA THR A 89 -6.02 -13.00 -5.75
C THR A 89 -6.74 -11.68 -5.54
N ALA A 90 -6.14 -10.74 -4.80
CA ALA A 90 -6.76 -9.45 -4.50
C ALA A 90 -5.72 -8.33 -4.34
N SER A 91 -6.21 -7.09 -4.45
CA SER A 91 -5.47 -5.86 -4.15
C SER A 91 -6.31 -5.01 -3.21
N LEU A 92 -5.74 -4.53 -2.11
CA LEU A 92 -6.48 -3.86 -1.03
C LEU A 92 -5.75 -2.59 -0.60
N VAL A 93 -6.53 -1.57 -0.25
CA VAL A 93 -6.07 -0.39 0.49
C VAL A 93 -6.52 -0.52 1.93
N ILE A 94 -5.60 -0.25 2.86
CA ILE A 94 -5.84 -0.25 4.30
C ILE A 94 -5.46 1.13 4.84
N SER A 95 -6.32 1.70 5.68
CA SER A 95 -6.12 3.01 6.32
C SER A 95 -6.15 2.94 7.84
N GLY A 96 -5.62 3.98 8.50
CA GLY A 96 -5.66 4.12 9.96
C GLY A 96 -7.06 4.36 10.55
N THR A 97 -8.05 4.70 9.73
CA THR A 97 -9.47 4.77 10.12
C THR A 97 -10.10 3.39 10.29
N GLY A 98 -9.39 2.33 9.85
CA GLY A 98 -9.84 0.94 9.90
C GLY A 98 -10.61 0.50 8.66
N ASP A 99 -10.47 1.22 7.55
CA ASP A 99 -11.11 0.85 6.29
C ASP A 99 -10.24 -0.15 5.52
N VAL A 100 -10.90 -1.11 4.87
CA VAL A 100 -10.30 -2.02 3.91
C VAL A 100 -11.10 -1.92 2.63
N VAL A 101 -10.45 -1.48 1.55
CA VAL A 101 -11.11 -1.18 0.28
C VAL A 101 -10.43 -1.95 -0.85
N GLU A 102 -11.23 -2.67 -1.63
CA GLU A 102 -10.79 -3.27 -2.89
C GLU A 102 -11.14 -2.32 -4.05
N PRO A 103 -10.19 -2.01 -4.96
CA PRO A 103 -10.43 -1.08 -6.06
C PRO A 103 -11.30 -1.72 -7.15
N GLU A 104 -12.25 -0.96 -7.67
CA GLU A 104 -13.26 -1.44 -8.64
C GLU A 104 -12.67 -1.88 -10.00
N HIS A 105 -11.60 -1.21 -10.45
CA HIS A 105 -11.01 -1.44 -11.78
C HIS A 105 -9.65 -2.17 -11.72
N GLY A 106 -9.34 -2.83 -10.60
CA GLY A 106 -8.07 -3.54 -10.44
C GLY A 106 -6.82 -2.64 -10.42
N VAL A 107 -6.99 -1.32 -10.42
CA VAL A 107 -5.93 -0.31 -10.39
C VAL A 107 -6.08 0.54 -9.14
N VAL A 108 -4.97 0.77 -8.44
CA VAL A 108 -4.93 1.56 -7.22
C VAL A 108 -3.68 2.41 -7.14
N ALA A 109 -3.81 3.62 -6.58
CA ALA A 109 -2.69 4.50 -6.31
C ALA A 109 -2.92 5.27 -5.01
N ILE A 110 -1.83 5.52 -4.28
CA ILE A 110 -1.83 6.27 -3.02
C ILE A 110 -0.69 7.29 -3.01
N GLY A 111 -0.75 8.25 -2.08
CA GLY A 111 0.28 9.29 -1.91
C GLY A 111 -0.01 10.57 -2.71
N SER A 112 0.92 11.53 -2.65
CA SER A 112 0.74 12.88 -3.20
C SER A 112 0.48 12.89 -4.71
N GLY A 113 1.10 11.96 -5.46
CA GLY A 113 0.88 11.78 -6.89
C GLY A 113 -0.23 10.79 -7.25
N GLY A 114 -0.94 10.24 -6.26
CA GLY A 114 -1.81 9.07 -6.43
C GLY A 114 -2.89 9.27 -7.49
N ASN A 115 -3.61 10.40 -7.45
CA ASN A 115 -4.71 10.67 -8.40
C ASN A 115 -4.22 10.79 -9.86
N TYR A 116 -3.04 11.39 -10.08
CA TYR A 116 -2.45 11.49 -11.41
C TYR A 116 -2.05 10.11 -11.94
N ALA A 117 -1.41 9.30 -11.09
CA ALA A 117 -1.03 7.93 -11.43
C ALA A 117 -2.25 7.06 -11.70
N LEU A 118 -3.32 7.18 -10.89
CA LEU A 118 -4.56 6.46 -11.08
C LEU A 118 -5.24 6.82 -12.41
N ALA A 119 -5.33 8.12 -12.74
CA ALA A 119 -5.92 8.57 -14.00
C ALA A 119 -5.15 8.03 -15.21
N ALA A 120 -3.82 8.11 -15.19
CA ALA A 120 -2.97 7.60 -16.27
C ALA A 120 -3.07 6.07 -16.39
N ALA A 121 -2.96 5.34 -15.28
CA ALA A 121 -3.02 3.89 -15.27
C ALA A 121 -4.39 3.37 -15.73
N ARG A 122 -5.48 4.02 -15.35
CA ARG A 122 -6.82 3.69 -15.87
C ARG A 122 -6.93 3.90 -17.37
N ALA A 123 -6.48 5.07 -17.87
CA ALA A 123 -6.52 5.35 -19.30
C ALA A 123 -5.73 4.31 -20.11
N LEU A 124 -4.55 3.91 -19.63
CA LEU A 124 -3.74 2.86 -20.26
C LEU A 124 -4.41 1.48 -20.16
N HIS A 125 -4.91 1.12 -18.98
CA HIS A 125 -5.54 -0.19 -18.75
C HIS A 125 -6.80 -0.40 -19.59
N GLU A 126 -7.59 0.66 -19.79
CA GLU A 126 -8.86 0.59 -20.52
C GLU A 126 -8.67 0.71 -22.05
N ASN A 127 -7.55 1.24 -22.53
CA ASN A 127 -7.37 1.61 -23.95
C ASN A 127 -6.14 1.02 -24.63
N THR A 128 -5.37 0.15 -23.96
CA THR A 128 -4.16 -0.46 -24.52
C THR A 128 -4.01 -1.92 -24.09
N ASP A 129 -3.18 -2.68 -24.81
CA ASP A 129 -2.79 -4.05 -24.46
C ASP A 129 -1.49 -4.12 -23.63
N MET A 130 -1.10 -3.01 -23.00
CA MET A 130 0.13 -2.96 -22.20
C MET A 130 0.06 -3.94 -21.04
N SER A 131 1.16 -4.63 -20.75
CA SER A 131 1.22 -5.51 -19.59
C SER A 131 1.20 -4.70 -18.31
N ALA A 132 0.82 -5.30 -17.18
CA ALA A 132 0.76 -4.57 -15.89
C ALA A 132 2.10 -3.91 -15.48
N LYS A 133 3.24 -4.35 -16.03
CA LYS A 133 4.57 -3.82 -15.73
C LYS A 133 4.89 -2.55 -16.54
N GLU A 134 4.30 -2.41 -17.72
CA GLU A 134 4.50 -1.31 -18.66
C GLU A 134 3.54 -0.17 -18.34
#